data_AF-A0A3C1RRM0-F1
#
_entry.id   AF-A0A3C1RRM0-F1
#
_cell.length_a   1.000
_cell.length_b   1.000
_cell.length_c   1.000
_cell.angle_alpha   90.00
_cell.angle_beta   90.00
_cell.angle_gamma   90.00
#
_symmetry.space_group_name_H-M   'P 1'
#
loop_
_entity.id
_entity.type
_entity.pdbx_description
1 polymer ?
#
loop_
_entity_poly.entity_id
_entity_poly.type
_entity_poly.pdbx_seq_one_letter_code
_entity_poly.pdbx_strand_id
1 'polypeptide(L)'
;MKEVIKNLSEYARKRSIALLLLSLLWLCAIASLAFLWNLGNIGLVDETEPLFAEAARQMTVTGDFITPYFNGATRFDKPPLVYWLMAVAYRAIGVNEWAVRLPSA
;
A
#
# COMPACT_ATOMS: atom_id res chain seq x y z
N MET A 1 -24.04 36.41 -29.15
CA MET A 1 -22.91 36.81 -28.28
C MET A 1 -22.88 36.04 -26.96
N LYS A 2 -23.96 36.02 -26.15
CA LYS A 2 -24.03 35.27 -24.87
C LYS A 2 -23.77 33.75 -25.01
N GLU A 3 -24.34 33.11 -26.03
CA GLU A 3 -24.17 31.67 -26.31
C GLU A 3 -22.70 31.30 -26.60
N VAL A 4 -22.00 32.15 -27.37
CA VAL A 4 -20.59 31.96 -27.71
C VAL A 4 -19.72 32.05 -26.46
N ILE A 5 -19.97 33.03 -25.59
CA ILE A 5 -19.24 33.18 -24.31
C ILE A 5 -19.46 31.97 -23.40
N LYS A 6 -20.71 31.47 -23.34
CA LYS A 6 -21.04 30.25 -22.58
C LYS A 6 -20.29 29.02 -23.09
N ASN A 7 -20.25 28.82 -24.41
CA ASN A 7 -19.54 27.71 -25.03
C ASN A 7 -18.02 27.80 -24.83
N LEU A 8 -17.44 29.01 -24.90
CA LEU A 8 -16.02 29.25 -24.63
C LEU A 8 -15.68 28.97 -23.15
N SER A 9 -16.53 29.40 -22.23
CA SER A 9 -16.39 29.11 -20.79
C SER A 9 -16.48 27.60 -20.51
N GLU A 10 -17.43 26.91 -21.13
CA GLU A 10 -17.58 25.46 -20.99
C GLU A 10 -16.37 24.71 -21.57
N TYR A 11 -15.87 25.13 -22.73
CA TYR A 11 -14.68 24.55 -23.35
C TYR A 11 -13.44 24.76 -22.47
N ALA A 12 -13.23 25.97 -21.94
CA ALA A 12 -12.14 26.26 -21.02
C ALA A 12 -12.22 25.39 -19.74
N ARG A 13 -13.42 25.21 -19.18
CA ARG A 13 -13.66 24.34 -18.01
C ARG A 13 -13.35 22.87 -18.31
N LYS A 14 -13.85 22.33 -19.44
CA LYS A 14 -13.56 20.95 -19.85
C LYS A 14 -12.07 20.70 -20.05
N ARG A 15 -11.37 21.65 -20.68
CA ARG A 15 -9.90 21.61 -20.85
C ARG A 15 -9.18 21.60 -19.50
N SER A 16 -9.57 22.47 -18.56
CA SER A 16 -8.96 22.49 -17.22
C SER A 16 -9.19 21.20 -16.45
N ILE A 17 -10.39 20.61 -16.51
CA ILE A 17 -10.67 19.31 -15.88
C ILE A 17 -9.81 18.21 -16.51
N ALA A 18 -9.68 18.17 -17.84
CA ALA A 18 -8.84 17.19 -18.51
C ALA A 18 -7.37 17.31 -18.09
N LEU A 19 -6.84 18.53 -17.96
CA LEU A 19 -5.48 18.77 -17.46
C LEU A 19 -5.32 18.35 -16.00
N LEU A 20 -6.31 18.61 -15.15
CA LEU A 20 -6.29 18.15 -13.76
C LEU A 20 -6.27 16.62 -13.68
N LEU A 21 -7.15 15.94 -14.42
CA LEU A 21 -7.18 14.48 -14.47
C LEU A 21 -5.86 13.90 -14.99
N LEU A 22 -5.29 14.50 -16.04
CA LEU A 22 -3.99 14.09 -16.56
C LEU A 22 -2.88 14.29 -15.51
N SER A 23 -2.89 15.42 -14.79
CA SER A 23 -1.91 15.68 -13.73
C SER A 23 -2.04 14.70 -12.57
N LEU A 24 -3.27 14.35 -12.17
CA LEU A 24 -3.51 13.35 -11.12
C LEU A 24 -3.08 11.96 -11.58
N LEU A 25 -3.34 11.61 -12.84
CA LEU A 25 -2.90 10.34 -13.41
C LEU A 25 -1.36 10.23 -13.38
N TRP A 26 -0.65 11.27 -13.82
CA TRP A 26 0.81 11.29 -13.76
C TRP A 26 1.34 11.25 -12.32
N LEU A 27 0.71 11.98 -11.41
CA LEU A 27 1.08 11.96 -10.00
C LEU A 27 0.93 10.56 -9.41
N CYS A 28 -0.20 9.89 -9.67
CA CYS A 28 -0.43 8.51 -9.24
C CYS A 28 0.60 7.55 -9.86
N ALA A 29 0.88 7.67 -11.17
CA ALA A 29 1.85 6.81 -11.84
C ALA A 29 3.26 6.97 -11.26
N ILE A 30 3.71 8.21 -11.03
CA ILE A 30 5.02 8.49 -10.44
C ILE A 30 5.08 8.01 -8.99
N ALA A 31 4.02 8.23 -8.20
CA ALA A 31 3.95 7.73 -6.82
C ALA A 31 3.99 6.20 -6.78
N SER A 32 3.18 5.51 -7.58
CA SER A 32 3.20 4.05 -7.65
C SER A 32 4.58 3.52 -8.05
N LEU A 33 5.25 4.15 -9.02
CA LEU A 33 6.61 3.77 -9.39
C LEU A 33 7.60 4.03 -8.25
N ALA A 34 7.50 5.15 -7.55
CA ALA A 34 8.42 5.50 -6.46
C ALA A 34 8.30 4.56 -5.25
N PHE A 35 7.08 4.14 -4.89
CA PHE A 35 6.83 3.36 -3.68
C PHE A 35 6.80 1.84 -3.91
N LEU A 36 6.37 1.38 -5.08
CA LEU A 36 6.16 -0.06 -5.33
C LEU A 36 7.27 -0.70 -6.15
N TRP A 37 8.08 0.09 -6.86
CA TRP A 37 9.17 -0.44 -7.66
C TRP A 37 10.24 -1.05 -6.78
N ASN A 38 10.60 -2.31 -7.06
CA ASN A 38 11.70 -3.01 -6.42
C ASN A 38 11.57 -3.23 -4.90
N LEU A 39 10.35 -3.15 -4.35
CA LEU A 39 10.07 -3.20 -2.90
C LEU A 39 10.53 -4.52 -2.24
N GLY A 40 10.57 -5.62 -2.99
CA GLY A 40 10.98 -6.96 -2.51
C GLY A 40 12.39 -7.39 -2.91
N ASN A 41 13.24 -6.48 -3.42
CA ASN A 41 14.51 -6.87 -4.06
C ASN A 41 15.65 -7.19 -3.10
N ILE A 42 15.46 -6.89 -1.82
CA ILE A 42 16.37 -7.26 -0.75
C ILE A 42 15.59 -8.04 0.30
N GLY A 43 16.29 -8.94 0.99
CA GLY A 43 15.76 -9.65 2.16
C GLY A 43 15.36 -8.69 3.28
N LEU A 44 14.91 -9.25 4.40
CA LEU A 44 14.60 -8.45 5.60
C LEU A 44 15.93 -8.14 6.30
N VAL A 45 16.37 -6.88 6.24
CA VAL A 45 17.73 -6.48 6.67
C VAL A 45 17.74 -5.88 8.08
N ASP A 46 16.60 -5.34 8.51
CA ASP A 46 16.47 -4.68 9.79
C ASP A 46 16.27 -5.67 10.95
N GLU A 47 16.49 -5.24 12.19
CA GLU A 47 16.21 -6.03 13.39
C GLU A 47 14.71 -6.15 13.66
N THR A 48 13.92 -5.12 13.32
CA THR A 48 12.49 -5.08 13.63
C THR A 48 11.63 -5.66 12.52
N GLU A 49 12.00 -5.45 11.26
CA GLU A 49 11.24 -5.89 10.08
C GLU A 49 10.91 -7.41 10.09
N PRO A 50 11.86 -8.32 10.37
CA PRO A 50 11.57 -9.76 10.49
C PRO A 50 10.58 -10.10 11.60
N LEU A 51 10.56 -9.33 12.70
CA LEU A 51 9.63 -9.55 13.81
C LEU A 51 8.19 -9.33 13.36
N PHE A 52 7.95 -8.28 12.58
CA PHE A 52 6.61 -7.99 12.04
C PHE A 52 6.23 -8.98 10.94
N ALA A 53 7.18 -9.29 10.05
CA ALA A 53 6.99 -10.26 8.97
C ALA A 53 6.56 -11.62 9.51
N GLU A 54 7.30 -12.17 10.48
CA GLU A 54 7.01 -13.49 11.02
C GLU A 54 5.71 -13.48 11.84
N ALA A 55 5.44 -12.45 12.64
CA ALA A 55 4.18 -12.35 13.38
C ALA A 55 2.96 -12.32 12.45
N ALA A 56 3.01 -11.49 11.40
CA ALA A 56 1.95 -11.45 10.40
C ALA A 56 1.83 -12.77 9.62
N ARG A 57 2.96 -13.44 9.34
CA ARG A 57 2.99 -14.75 8.66
C ARG A 57 2.32 -15.81 9.54
N GLN A 58 2.64 -15.86 10.83
CA GLN A 58 2.02 -16.79 11.76
C GLN A 58 0.51 -16.56 11.85
N MET A 59 0.05 -15.31 12.05
CA MET A 59 -1.39 -14.99 12.05
C MET A 59 -2.08 -15.42 10.75
N THR A 60 -1.39 -15.27 9.62
CA THR A 60 -1.90 -15.70 8.30
C THR A 60 -2.06 -17.22 8.22
N VAL A 61 -1.09 -17.97 8.72
CA VAL A 61 -1.03 -19.45 8.64
C VAL A 61 -1.91 -20.11 9.69
N THR A 62 -1.93 -19.61 10.93
CA THR A 62 -2.73 -20.17 12.03
C THR A 62 -4.19 -19.75 11.96
N GLY A 63 -4.48 -18.61 11.34
CA GLY A 63 -5.80 -17.98 11.38
C GLY A 63 -6.13 -17.32 12.73
N ASP A 64 -5.22 -17.36 13.70
CA ASP A 64 -5.34 -16.57 14.93
C ASP A 64 -4.93 -15.12 14.63
N PHE A 65 -5.92 -14.28 14.36
CA PHE A 65 -5.72 -12.85 14.14
C PHE A 65 -5.76 -12.01 15.42
N ILE A 66 -5.85 -12.64 16.59
CA ILE A 66 -5.87 -11.97 17.88
C ILE A 66 -4.49 -12.02 18.53
N THR A 67 -3.83 -13.17 18.48
CA THR A 67 -2.54 -13.39 19.17
C THR A 67 -1.36 -13.39 18.18
N PRO A 68 -0.57 -12.32 18.12
CA PRO A 68 0.70 -12.35 17.38
C PRO A 68 1.74 -13.19 18.11
N TYR A 69 2.50 -13.98 17.35
CA TYR A 69 3.56 -14.83 17.84
C TYR A 69 4.87 -14.59 17.07
N PHE A 70 6.01 -14.71 17.76
CA PHE A 70 7.33 -14.72 17.16
C PHE A 70 8.18 -15.78 17.85
N ASN A 71 8.76 -16.71 17.08
CA ASN A 71 9.53 -17.85 17.61
C ASN A 71 8.82 -18.61 18.75
N GLY A 72 7.50 -18.78 18.64
CA GLY A 72 6.68 -19.51 19.62
C GLY A 72 6.30 -18.72 20.88
N ALA A 73 6.77 -17.47 21.04
CA ALA A 73 6.38 -16.59 22.12
C ALA A 73 5.36 -15.54 21.66
N THR A 74 4.43 -15.16 22.53
CA THR A 74 3.46 -14.08 22.24
C THR A 74 4.16 -12.73 22.11
N ARG A 75 3.74 -11.91 21.15
CA ARG A 75 4.33 -10.60 20.86
C ARG A 75 3.30 -9.47 20.98
N PHE A 76 3.00 -9.04 22.21
CA PHE A 76 2.02 -7.98 22.46
C PHE A 76 2.60 -6.56 22.49
N ASP A 77 3.77 -6.35 21.88
CA ASP A 77 4.46 -5.04 21.90
C ASP A 77 3.73 -3.96 21.09
N LYS A 78 2.91 -4.35 20.11
CA LYS A 78 2.22 -3.45 19.19
C LYS A 78 0.77 -3.87 18.95
N PRO A 79 -0.14 -2.91 18.71
CA PRO A 79 -1.51 -3.20 18.29
C PRO A 79 -1.54 -4.00 16.97
N PRO A 80 -2.57 -4.83 16.75
CA PRO A 80 -2.55 -5.84 15.69
C PRO A 80 -2.80 -5.31 14.27
N LEU A 81 -3.16 -4.03 14.12
CA LEU A 81 -3.54 -3.45 12.83
C LEU A 81 -2.48 -3.66 11.73
N VAL A 82 -1.21 -3.44 12.06
CA VAL A 82 -0.12 -3.63 11.08
C VAL A 82 0.00 -5.09 10.64
N TYR A 83 -0.16 -6.04 11.57
CA TYR A 83 -0.12 -7.46 11.24
C TYR A 83 -1.31 -7.86 10.36
N TRP A 84 -2.49 -7.28 10.58
CA TRP A 84 -3.66 -7.53 9.73
C TRP A 84 -3.45 -7.04 8.31
N LEU A 85 -2.91 -5.83 8.13
CA LEU A 85 -2.62 -5.30 6.80
C LEU A 85 -1.56 -6.15 6.07
N MET A 86 -0.50 -6.55 6.77
CA MET A 86 0.52 -7.46 6.24
C MET A 86 -0.08 -8.84 5.92
N ALA A 87 -0.95 -9.37 6.76
CA ALA A 87 -1.61 -10.65 6.51
C ALA A 87 -2.56 -10.61 5.31
N VAL A 88 -3.27 -9.50 5.09
CA VAL A 88 -4.05 -9.29 3.86
C VAL A 88 -3.14 -9.31 2.63
N ALA A 89 -2.00 -8.62 2.69
CA ALA A 89 -1.02 -8.65 1.60
C ALA A 89 -0.47 -10.07 1.36
N TYR A 90 -0.12 -10.80 2.43
CA TYR A 90 0.32 -12.20 2.34
C TYR A 90 -0.75 -13.11 1.73
N ARG A 91 -2.03 -12.90 2.03
CA ARG A 91 -3.13 -13.65 1.41
C ARG A 91 -3.32 -13.30 -0.06
N ALA A 92 -3.06 -12.06 -0.47
CA ALA A 92 -3.28 -11.60 -1.83
C ALA A 92 -2.19 -12.05 -2.81
N ILE A 93 -0.92 -11.98 -2.40
CA ILE A 93 0.23 -12.17 -3.30
C ILE A 93 1.30 -13.13 -2.74
N GLY A 94 0.98 -13.85 -1.67
CA GLY A 94 1.87 -14.82 -1.02
C GLY A 94 2.82 -14.20 0.00
N VAL A 95 3.50 -15.06 0.77
CA VAL A 95 4.48 -14.65 1.78
C VAL A 95 5.80 -14.33 1.08
N ASN A 96 6.15 -13.05 1.00
CA ASN A 96 7.41 -12.55 0.45
C ASN A 96 7.69 -11.13 0.96
N GLU A 97 8.88 -10.62 0.67
CA GLU A 97 9.38 -9.31 1.08
C GLU A 97 8.58 -8.15 0.47
N TRP A 98 8.06 -8.33 -0.73
CA TRP A 98 7.23 -7.31 -1.38
C TRP A 98 5.89 -7.18 -0.63
N ALA A 99 5.27 -8.30 -0.27
CA ALA A 99 4.00 -8.36 0.43
C ALA A 99 4.06 -7.77 1.85
N VAL A 100 5.13 -8.04 2.61
CA VAL A 100 5.24 -7.51 3.98
C VAL A 100 5.41 -6.00 4.01
N ARG A 101 6.06 -5.42 2.99
CA ARG A 101 6.30 -3.98 2.89
C ARG A 101 5.14 -3.21 2.27
N LEU A 102 4.22 -3.89 1.59
CA LEU A 102 3.10 -3.27 0.88
C LEU A 102 2.24 -2.32 1.74
N PRO A 103 1.93 -2.61 3.02
CA PRO A 103 1.16 -1.67 3.85
C PRO A 103 1.89 -0.38 4.22
N SER A 104 3.23 -0.39 4.16
CA SER A 104 4.09 0.75 4.53
C SER A 104 4.68 1.51 3.34
N ALA A 105 4.59 0.94 2.14
CA ALA A 105 4.95 1.58 0.88
C ALA A 105 3.85 2.56 0.45
#